data_AF-A0A0N5B514-F1
#
_entry.id   AF-A0A0N5B514-F1
#
_cell.length_a   1.000
_cell.length_b   1.000
_cell.length_c   1.000
_cell.angle_alpha   90.00
_cell.angle_beta   90.00
_cell.angle_gamma   90.00
#
_symmetry.space_group_name_H-M   'P 1'
#
loop_
_entity.id
_entity.type
_entity.pdbx_description
1 polymer ?
#
loop_
_entity_poly.entity_id
_entity_poly.type
_entity_poly.pdbx_seq_one_letter_code
_entity_poly.pdbx_strand_id
1 'polypeptide(L)'
;MMMFNSSFGSIEKGKRTFRSKFDSSYEKQIGGLGLYSFNDYKRLNVLYCKDQCKKSPKCQNKGYYGNNCETCKCVYPYAGESCKSYAKKIGTCEESILKAYSKPKTKTFKKYTGECYYIIEAKNSRKKVKLAIVNFKGVGQYKLEVKYRNDKGAAGLLITRDVKNIVFPSLSSSVIVTYHTYNSSNALTIKYQAK
;
A
#
# COMPACT_ATOMS: atom_id res chain seq x y z
N MET A 1 -4.45 -2.78 9.52
CA MET A 1 -5.84 -3.28 9.54
C MET A 1 -5.92 -4.13 10.77
N MET A 2 -6.61 -3.64 11.79
CA MET A 2 -6.82 -4.41 13.01
C MET A 2 -7.91 -5.44 12.71
N MET A 3 -7.52 -6.58 12.17
CA MET A 3 -8.40 -7.74 12.11
C MET A 3 -8.00 -8.68 13.22
N PHE A 4 -8.97 -9.07 14.03
CA PHE A 4 -8.80 -10.15 14.99
C PHE A 4 -8.29 -11.41 14.27
N ASN A 5 -7.78 -12.36 15.05
CA ASN A 5 -7.45 -13.67 14.49
C ASN A 5 -8.69 -14.26 13.81
N SER A 6 -8.49 -14.98 12.70
CA SER A 6 -9.55 -15.71 11.99
C SER A 6 -10.38 -16.67 12.86
N SER A 7 -9.89 -17.07 14.05
CA SER A 7 -10.61 -17.89 15.03
C SER A 7 -11.27 -17.10 16.15
N PHE A 8 -11.32 -15.76 16.06
CA PHE A 8 -11.92 -14.93 17.10
C PHE A 8 -13.41 -15.26 17.29
N GLY A 9 -13.83 -15.42 18.54
CA GLY A 9 -15.19 -15.84 18.90
C GLY A 9 -15.50 -17.31 18.66
N SER A 10 -14.51 -18.14 18.31
CA SER A 10 -14.72 -19.59 18.15
C SER A 10 -14.85 -20.30 19.50
N ILE A 11 -15.86 -21.16 19.63
CA ILE A 11 -16.03 -22.10 20.76
C ILE A 11 -15.16 -23.36 20.61
N GLU A 12 -14.71 -23.67 19.40
CA GLU A 12 -13.79 -24.77 19.11
C GLU A 12 -12.38 -24.21 18.88
N LYS A 13 -11.37 -24.76 19.57
CA LYS A 13 -9.99 -24.26 19.50
C LYS A 13 -9.47 -24.33 18.06
N GLY A 14 -9.14 -23.17 17.50
CA GLY A 14 -8.53 -23.05 16.17
C GLY A 14 -9.50 -23.10 14.98
N LYS A 15 -10.80 -23.30 15.20
CA LYS A 15 -11.79 -23.22 14.12
C LYS A 15 -11.94 -21.77 13.66
N ARG A 16 -11.83 -21.57 12.34
CA ARG A 16 -12.00 -20.24 11.72
C ARG A 16 -13.46 -19.85 11.73
N THR A 17 -13.75 -18.63 12.17
CA THR A 17 -15.09 -18.01 12.17
C THR A 17 -15.29 -17.07 10.98
N PHE A 18 -14.20 -16.61 10.35
CA PHE A 18 -14.25 -15.82 9.12
C PHE A 18 -13.02 -16.02 8.23
N ARG A 19 -13.14 -15.57 6.97
CA ARG A 19 -12.06 -15.54 5.97
C ARG A 19 -12.16 -14.25 5.15
N SER A 20 -11.03 -13.81 4.61
CA SER A 20 -10.96 -12.78 3.59
C SER A 20 -11.74 -13.20 2.34
N LYS A 21 -12.54 -12.28 1.81
CA LYS A 21 -13.08 -12.38 0.44
C LYS A 21 -12.08 -11.91 -0.62
N PHE A 22 -10.93 -11.37 -0.21
CA PHE A 22 -9.86 -10.92 -1.09
C PHE A 22 -8.89 -12.06 -1.40
N ASP A 23 -7.81 -11.74 -2.12
CA ASP A 23 -6.71 -12.67 -2.39
C ASP A 23 -6.29 -13.42 -1.11
N SER A 24 -6.14 -14.75 -1.22
CA SER A 24 -5.79 -15.64 -0.10
C SER A 24 -4.50 -15.24 0.63
N SER A 25 -3.62 -14.46 -0.02
CA SER A 25 -2.41 -13.90 0.59
C SER A 25 -2.72 -12.94 1.75
N TYR A 26 -3.94 -12.38 1.83
CA TYR A 26 -4.39 -11.59 2.97
C TYR A 26 -4.69 -12.41 4.21
N GLU A 27 -5.01 -13.72 4.08
CA GLU A 27 -5.28 -14.59 5.23
C GLU A 27 -4.11 -14.60 6.22
N LYS A 28 -2.88 -14.54 5.70
CA LYS A 28 -1.66 -14.55 6.51
C LYS A 28 -1.42 -13.25 7.28
N GLN A 29 -2.17 -12.20 6.96
CA GLN A 29 -2.12 -10.90 7.62
C GLN A 29 -3.29 -10.71 8.61
N ILE A 30 -4.28 -11.60 8.60
CA ILE A 30 -5.37 -11.61 9.59
C ILE A 30 -4.79 -12.05 10.94
N GLY A 31 -5.14 -11.34 12.02
CA GLY A 31 -4.69 -11.67 13.37
C GLY A 31 -3.29 -11.17 13.74
N GLY A 32 -2.59 -10.46 12.85
CA GLY A 32 -1.37 -9.75 13.22
C GLY A 32 -1.70 -8.54 14.11
N LEU A 33 -1.06 -8.43 15.29
CA LEU A 33 -1.03 -7.19 16.10
C LEU A 33 -0.40 -6.06 15.26
N GLY A 34 -0.85 -4.81 15.25
CA GLY A 34 -1.87 -4.11 16.05
C GLY A 34 -1.79 -2.62 15.71
N LEU A 35 -1.76 -2.28 14.41
CA LEU A 35 -1.75 -0.89 13.94
C LEU A 35 -2.98 -0.62 13.08
N TYR A 36 -3.66 0.46 13.43
CA TYR A 36 -4.73 1.04 12.65
C TYR A 36 -4.21 1.36 11.24
N SER A 37 -4.95 0.93 10.23
CA SER A 37 -4.73 1.40 8.88
C SER A 37 -5.07 2.89 8.78
N PHE A 38 -4.62 3.54 7.70
CA PHE A 38 -4.99 4.92 7.43
C PHE A 38 -6.52 5.11 7.42
N ASN A 39 -7.27 4.15 6.87
CA ASN A 39 -8.73 4.19 6.88
C ASN A 39 -9.36 4.02 8.26
N ASP A 40 -8.73 3.27 9.16
CA ASP A 40 -9.23 3.12 10.52
C ASP A 40 -9.15 4.46 11.26
N TYR A 41 -8.00 5.15 11.18
CA TYR A 41 -7.86 6.50 11.72
C TYR A 41 -8.77 7.52 11.03
N LYS A 42 -8.91 7.44 9.70
CA LYS A 42 -9.83 8.29 8.96
C LYS A 42 -11.27 8.10 9.44
N ARG A 43 -11.70 6.87 9.68
CA ARG A 43 -13.06 6.57 10.17
C ARG A 43 -13.27 7.18 11.56
N LEU A 44 -12.31 7.01 12.47
CA LEU A 44 -12.37 7.63 13.79
C LEU A 44 -12.44 9.17 13.68
N ASN A 45 -11.61 9.78 12.83
CA ASN A 45 -11.66 11.22 12.61
C ASN A 45 -13.01 11.68 12.02
N VAL A 46 -13.60 10.95 11.09
CA VAL A 46 -14.93 11.27 10.58
C VAL A 46 -16.00 11.13 11.66
N LEU A 47 -15.85 10.23 12.64
CA LEU A 47 -16.81 10.09 13.73
C LEU A 47 -16.73 11.27 14.72
N TYR A 48 -15.52 11.72 15.05
CA TYR A 48 -15.31 12.70 16.12
C TYR A 48 -15.05 14.14 15.64
N CYS A 49 -14.62 14.34 14.40
CA CYS A 49 -14.15 15.63 13.87
C CYS A 49 -14.87 16.06 12.57
N LYS A 50 -15.95 15.38 12.17
CA LYS A 50 -16.66 15.61 10.90
C LYS A 50 -16.91 17.08 10.59
N ASP A 51 -17.29 17.82 11.62
CA ASP A 51 -17.80 19.18 11.49
C ASP A 51 -16.75 20.27 11.69
N GLN A 52 -15.53 19.91 12.11
CA GLN A 52 -14.47 20.87 12.44
C GLN A 52 -13.92 21.57 11.20
N CYS A 53 -13.71 20.84 10.10
CA CYS A 53 -13.03 21.35 8.90
C CYS A 53 -13.96 21.48 7.68
N LYS A 54 -15.25 21.77 7.88
CA LYS A 54 -16.24 21.89 6.77
C LYS A 54 -15.86 22.93 5.72
N LYS A 55 -15.21 24.02 6.13
CA LYS A 55 -14.82 25.13 5.26
C LYS A 55 -13.48 24.91 4.56
N SER A 56 -12.74 23.86 4.92
CA SER A 56 -11.41 23.62 4.36
C SER A 56 -11.46 22.97 2.96
N PRO A 57 -10.48 23.24 2.09
CA PRO A 57 -10.39 22.63 0.78
C PRO A 57 -10.33 21.10 0.81
N LYS A 58 -10.83 20.43 -0.21
CA LYS A 58 -10.84 18.96 -0.22
C LYS A 58 -9.43 18.35 -0.34
N CYS A 59 -9.07 17.50 0.63
CA CYS A 59 -7.89 16.65 0.56
C CYS A 59 -7.93 15.69 -0.64
N GLN A 60 -6.82 15.60 -1.37
CA GLN A 60 -6.68 14.69 -2.52
C GLN A 60 -6.26 13.28 -2.07
N ASN A 61 -6.27 12.33 -3.01
CA ASN A 61 -5.79 10.95 -2.79
C ASN A 61 -6.38 10.28 -1.53
N LYS A 62 -7.66 10.57 -1.26
CA LYS A 62 -8.43 10.07 -0.11
C LYS A 62 -7.86 10.50 1.26
N GLY A 63 -7.05 11.56 1.30
CA GLY A 63 -6.66 12.23 2.54
C GLY A 63 -7.85 12.78 3.33
N TYR A 64 -7.57 13.24 4.54
CA TYR A 64 -8.56 13.87 5.43
C TYR A 64 -7.87 14.86 6.38
N TYR A 65 -8.57 15.85 6.91
CA TYR A 65 -8.00 16.75 7.92
C TYR A 65 -7.98 16.10 9.29
N GLY A 66 -6.95 16.41 10.08
CA GLY A 66 -6.95 16.11 11.49
C GLY A 66 -7.83 17.09 12.27
N ASN A 67 -7.36 17.50 13.44
CA ASN A 67 -7.92 18.59 14.23
C ASN A 67 -7.49 19.97 13.69
N ASN A 68 -6.31 20.08 13.07
CA ASN A 68 -5.85 21.30 12.41
C ASN A 68 -6.26 21.30 10.93
N CYS A 69 -7.26 22.12 10.60
CA CYS A 69 -7.89 22.18 9.29
C CYS A 69 -7.01 22.78 8.16
N GLU A 70 -5.70 22.82 8.38
CA GLU A 70 -4.66 23.40 7.53
C GLU A 70 -3.97 22.32 6.68
N THR A 71 -3.59 21.20 7.30
CA THR A 71 -2.81 20.14 6.65
C THR A 71 -3.57 18.82 6.65
N CYS A 72 -3.76 18.25 5.47
CA CYS A 72 -4.33 16.92 5.32
C CYS A 72 -3.39 15.83 5.85
N LYS A 73 -3.94 14.86 6.57
CA LYS A 73 -3.32 13.55 6.76
C LYS A 73 -3.43 12.78 5.44
N CYS A 74 -2.29 12.25 4.97
CA CYS A 74 -2.15 11.63 3.66
C CYS A 74 -1.77 10.16 3.75
N VAL A 75 -2.27 9.37 2.79
CA VAL A 75 -1.81 7.99 2.61
C VAL A 75 -0.40 8.05 2.03
N TYR A 76 0.59 7.44 2.69
CA TYR A 76 1.93 7.35 2.12
C TYR A 76 1.91 6.62 0.76
N PRO A 77 2.62 7.12 -0.28
CA PRO A 77 3.62 8.20 -0.24
C PRO A 77 3.08 9.60 -0.58
N TYR A 78 1.76 9.80 -0.68
CA TYR A 78 1.20 11.13 -0.89
C TYR A 78 1.51 12.03 0.32
N ALA A 79 1.78 13.30 0.06
CA ALA A 79 2.21 14.27 1.06
C ALA A 79 1.79 15.70 0.68
N GLY A 80 2.25 16.66 1.49
CA GLY A 80 1.91 18.08 1.37
C GLY A 80 0.54 18.40 1.95
N GLU A 81 0.25 19.70 2.05
CA GLU A 81 -0.96 20.23 2.71
C GLU A 81 -2.26 19.63 2.17
N SER A 82 -2.31 19.30 0.88
CA SER A 82 -3.49 18.76 0.20
C SER A 82 -3.35 17.33 -0.31
N CYS A 83 -2.29 16.60 0.07
CA CYS A 83 -1.98 15.25 -0.41
C CYS A 83 -1.75 15.15 -1.94
N LYS A 84 -1.32 16.24 -2.58
CA LYS A 84 -1.02 16.29 -4.03
C LYS A 84 0.44 16.00 -4.36
N SER A 85 1.35 16.28 -3.43
CA SER A 85 2.77 16.02 -3.61
C SER A 85 3.13 14.63 -3.07
N TYR A 86 4.41 14.30 -3.11
CA TYR A 86 4.93 13.03 -2.62
C TYR A 86 5.95 13.24 -1.52
N ALA A 87 6.05 12.25 -0.62
CA ALA A 87 7.02 12.26 0.46
C ALA A 87 8.45 12.36 -0.09
N LYS A 88 9.31 13.10 0.62
CA LYS A 88 10.74 13.13 0.31
C LYS A 88 11.29 11.72 0.47
N LYS A 89 12.08 11.27 -0.51
CA LYS A 89 12.74 9.97 -0.43
C LYS A 89 13.88 10.06 0.58
N ILE A 90 14.04 9.01 1.36
CA ILE A 90 15.16 8.86 2.30
C ILE A 90 15.93 7.65 1.81
N GLY A 91 17.16 7.84 1.33
CA GLY A 91 18.03 6.76 0.86
C GLY A 91 18.29 6.77 -0.65
N THR A 92 18.69 5.62 -1.21
CA THR A 92 19.26 5.50 -2.57
C THR A 92 18.22 5.23 -3.67
N CYS A 93 16.94 5.43 -3.38
CA CYS A 93 15.82 5.06 -4.24
C CYS A 93 15.79 5.83 -5.58
N GLU A 94 15.74 5.11 -6.70
CA GLU A 94 15.53 5.68 -8.04
C GLU A 94 14.13 6.31 -8.24
N GLU A 95 13.81 6.72 -9.48
CA GLU A 95 12.51 7.27 -9.91
C GLU A 95 11.30 6.57 -9.27
N SER A 96 10.40 7.39 -8.69
CA SER A 96 9.26 6.90 -7.92
C SER A 96 7.97 6.80 -8.69
N ILE A 97 7.93 7.22 -9.95
CA ILE A 97 6.72 7.18 -10.79
C ILE A 97 7.03 6.37 -12.03
N LEU A 98 6.35 5.25 -12.21
CA LEU A 98 6.53 4.35 -13.35
C LEU A 98 5.27 4.39 -14.22
N LYS A 99 5.43 4.65 -15.52
CA LYS A 99 4.30 4.59 -16.46
C LYS A 99 4.12 3.18 -17.02
N ALA A 100 2.94 2.62 -16.82
CA ALA A 100 2.51 1.33 -17.36
C ALA A 100 1.86 1.51 -18.74
N TYR A 101 2.33 0.72 -19.70
CA TYR A 101 1.86 0.70 -21.09
C TYR A 101 1.23 -0.67 -21.40
N SER A 102 0.59 -0.81 -22.57
CA SER A 102 0.02 -2.10 -22.99
C SER A 102 1.08 -3.21 -23.06
N LYS A 103 2.31 -2.87 -23.49
CA LYS A 103 3.45 -3.80 -23.47
C LYS A 103 3.99 -3.94 -22.03
N PRO A 104 4.21 -5.17 -21.53
CA PRO A 104 4.77 -5.40 -20.21
C PRO A 104 6.19 -4.84 -20.08
N LYS A 105 6.45 -4.22 -18.93
CA LYS A 105 7.78 -3.77 -18.51
C LYS A 105 8.19 -4.51 -17.26
N THR A 106 9.50 -4.74 -17.12
CA THR A 106 10.10 -5.30 -15.92
C THR A 106 11.04 -4.28 -15.33
N LYS A 107 10.96 -4.05 -14.02
CA LYS A 107 11.91 -3.22 -13.28
C LYS A 107 12.49 -4.07 -12.16
N THR A 108 13.82 -4.09 -12.11
CA THR A 108 14.57 -4.74 -11.04
C THR A 108 15.17 -3.65 -10.17
N PHE A 109 14.97 -3.81 -8.88
CA PHE A 109 15.40 -2.92 -7.83
C PHE A 109 16.50 -3.64 -7.05
N LYS A 110 17.75 -3.16 -7.17
CA LYS A 110 18.94 -3.72 -6.51
C LYS A 110 19.69 -2.59 -5.79
N LYS A 111 20.35 -2.91 -4.68
CA LYS A 111 21.19 -1.98 -3.91
C LYS A 111 20.45 -0.76 -3.33
N TYR A 112 19.15 -0.88 -3.09
CA TYR A 112 18.41 0.18 -2.39
C TYR A 112 18.52 0.05 -0.88
N THR A 113 18.67 1.19 -0.23
CA THR A 113 18.55 1.37 1.21
C THR A 113 17.68 2.60 1.48
N GLY A 114 16.92 2.57 2.57
CA GLY A 114 16.01 3.61 2.99
C GLY A 114 14.53 3.31 2.72
N GLU A 115 13.72 4.37 2.65
CA GLU A 115 12.26 4.32 2.52
C GLU A 115 11.83 4.63 1.08
N CYS A 116 11.82 3.59 0.24
CA CYS A 116 11.46 3.73 -1.16
C CYS A 116 9.96 3.56 -1.38
N TYR A 117 9.43 4.30 -2.35
CA TYR A 117 8.12 4.07 -2.90
C TYR A 117 8.12 4.20 -4.42
N TYR A 118 7.26 3.42 -5.05
CA TYR A 118 7.02 3.42 -6.48
C TYR A 118 5.52 3.46 -6.76
N ILE A 119 5.11 4.42 -7.58
CA ILE A 119 3.74 4.61 -8.03
C ILE A 119 3.70 4.22 -9.49
N ILE A 120 3.03 3.13 -9.77
CA ILE A 120 2.88 2.59 -11.12
C ILE A 120 1.54 3.05 -11.65
N GLU A 121 1.54 3.90 -12.66
CA GLU A 121 0.33 4.50 -13.21
C GLU A 121 0.09 4.04 -14.65
N ALA A 122 -1.12 3.61 -14.95
CA ALA A 122 -1.54 3.37 -16.32
C ALA A 122 -1.46 4.68 -17.12
N LYS A 123 -0.78 4.65 -18.27
CA LYS A 123 -0.68 5.83 -19.15
C LYS A 123 -2.06 6.37 -19.56
N ASN A 124 -3.02 5.47 -19.75
CA ASN A 124 -4.44 5.79 -19.91
C ASN A 124 -5.17 5.42 -18.61
N SER A 125 -5.75 6.41 -17.94
CA SER A 125 -6.43 6.25 -16.65
C SER A 125 -7.66 5.33 -16.69
N ARG A 126 -8.20 5.04 -17.89
CA ARG A 126 -9.27 4.06 -18.09
C ARG A 126 -8.79 2.61 -18.01
N LYS A 127 -7.48 2.38 -18.14
CA LYS A 127 -6.87 1.04 -18.01
C LYS A 127 -6.50 0.76 -16.57
N LYS A 128 -6.45 -0.53 -16.23
CA LYS A 128 -6.02 -1.00 -14.91
C LYS A 128 -4.58 -1.47 -14.98
N VAL A 129 -3.84 -1.32 -13.90
CA VAL A 129 -2.48 -1.83 -13.81
C VAL A 129 -2.52 -3.32 -13.43
N LYS A 130 -1.91 -4.15 -14.26
CA LYS A 130 -1.56 -5.54 -13.90
C LYS A 130 -0.14 -5.52 -13.36
N LEU A 131 0.02 -5.91 -12.11
CA LEU A 131 1.31 -6.00 -11.41
C LEU A 131 1.60 -7.45 -11.05
N ALA A 132 2.85 -7.85 -11.19
CA ALA A 132 3.39 -9.06 -10.60
C ALA A 132 4.73 -8.77 -9.92
N ILE A 133 4.98 -9.43 -8.79
CA ILE A 133 6.33 -9.55 -8.22
C ILE A 133 6.92 -10.83 -8.80
N VAL A 134 7.92 -10.66 -9.66
CA VAL A 134 8.63 -11.76 -10.31
C VAL A 134 9.51 -12.47 -9.29
N ASN A 135 10.27 -11.69 -8.52
CA ASN A 135 11.15 -12.21 -7.49
C ASN A 135 11.31 -11.15 -6.40
N PHE A 136 11.25 -11.58 -5.15
CA PHE A 136 11.64 -10.78 -4.00
C PHE A 136 12.49 -11.63 -3.06
N LYS A 137 13.65 -11.10 -2.69
CA LYS A 137 14.53 -11.65 -1.66
C LYS A 137 14.76 -10.59 -0.59
N GLY A 138 14.33 -10.89 0.63
CA GLY A 138 14.39 -9.99 1.77
C GLY A 138 15.26 -10.57 2.89
N VAL A 139 16.30 -9.83 3.25
CA VAL A 139 17.33 -10.12 4.25
C VAL A 139 17.26 -9.04 5.32
N GLY A 140 17.26 -9.46 6.58
CA GLY A 140 17.18 -8.57 7.74
C GLY A 140 15.82 -7.89 7.88
N GLN A 141 15.81 -6.66 8.40
CA GLN A 141 14.59 -5.88 8.58
C GLN A 141 14.21 -5.16 7.29
N TYR A 142 13.03 -5.47 6.77
CA TYR A 142 12.43 -4.81 5.62
C TYR A 142 10.91 -4.74 5.75
N LYS A 143 10.30 -3.86 4.95
CA LYS A 143 8.86 -3.77 4.79
C LYS A 143 8.52 -3.59 3.32
N LEU A 144 7.86 -4.58 2.73
CA LEU A 144 7.34 -4.52 1.36
C LEU A 144 5.81 -4.56 1.42
N GLU A 145 5.16 -3.48 1.00
CA GLU A 145 3.71 -3.38 0.90
C GLU A 145 3.27 -3.04 -0.52
N VAL A 146 2.25 -3.74 -1.01
CA VAL A 146 1.64 -3.47 -2.32
C VAL A 146 0.17 -3.06 -2.16
N LYS A 147 -0.14 -1.81 -2.49
CA LYS A 147 -1.51 -1.27 -2.51
C LYS A 147 -2.01 -1.21 -3.95
N TYR A 148 -2.65 -2.29 -4.39
CA TYR A 148 -3.17 -2.47 -5.76
C TYR A 148 -4.69 -2.19 -5.90
N ARG A 149 -5.37 -1.91 -4.79
CA ARG A 149 -6.82 -1.64 -4.75
C ARG A 149 -7.10 -0.18 -5.08
N ASN A 150 -8.34 0.14 -5.48
CA ASN A 150 -8.75 1.53 -5.74
C ASN A 150 -8.56 2.44 -4.53
N ASP A 151 -8.94 1.96 -3.35
CA ASP A 151 -8.71 2.68 -2.10
C ASP A 151 -7.30 2.40 -1.56
N LYS A 152 -6.43 3.41 -1.67
CA LYS A 152 -5.04 3.33 -1.18
C LYS A 152 -4.94 3.52 0.34
N GLY A 153 -5.98 4.04 1.00
CA GLY A 153 -6.02 4.16 2.46
C GLY A 153 -6.24 2.81 3.16
N ALA A 154 -6.80 1.83 2.45
CA ALA A 154 -6.88 0.46 2.94
C ALA A 154 -5.47 -0.17 3.03
N ALA A 155 -5.30 -1.11 3.96
CA ALA A 155 -4.05 -1.87 4.06
C ALA A 155 -3.75 -2.63 2.75
N GLY A 156 -2.51 -2.50 2.27
CA GLY A 156 -1.99 -3.26 1.14
C GLY A 156 -1.66 -4.70 1.53
N LEU A 157 -1.12 -5.45 0.58
CA LEU A 157 -0.56 -6.77 0.84
C LEU A 157 0.86 -6.61 1.38
N LEU A 158 1.10 -7.00 2.63
CA LEU A 158 2.42 -7.08 3.22
C LEU A 158 3.12 -8.37 2.79
N ILE A 159 4.37 -8.24 2.33
CA ILE A 159 5.23 -9.35 1.93
C ILE A 159 6.36 -9.43 2.94
N THR A 160 6.37 -10.50 3.72
CA THR A 160 7.26 -10.71 4.88
C THR A 160 8.20 -11.89 4.71
N ARG A 161 8.30 -12.43 3.48
CA ARG A 161 9.17 -13.54 3.13
C ARG A 161 9.57 -13.46 1.67
N ASP A 162 10.56 -14.25 1.31
CA ASP A 162 10.94 -14.47 -0.08
C ASP A 162 9.77 -15.01 -0.90
N VAL A 163 9.56 -14.42 -2.07
CA VAL A 163 8.45 -14.79 -2.97
C VAL A 163 8.89 -14.77 -4.43
N LYS A 164 8.32 -15.68 -5.21
CA LYS A 164 8.46 -15.73 -6.66
C LYS A 164 7.07 -15.76 -7.29
N ASN A 165 6.89 -15.02 -8.38
CA ASN A 165 5.69 -15.04 -9.23
C ASN A 165 4.36 -14.77 -8.50
N ILE A 166 4.30 -13.73 -7.65
CA ILE A 166 3.01 -13.25 -7.13
C ILE A 166 2.36 -12.34 -8.17
N VAL A 167 1.12 -12.63 -8.56
CA VAL A 167 0.33 -11.81 -9.49
C VAL A 167 -0.81 -11.15 -8.72
N PHE A 168 -0.95 -9.83 -8.88
CA PHE A 168 -2.00 -9.06 -8.22
C PHE A 168 -3.21 -8.88 -9.13
N PRO A 169 -4.44 -8.90 -8.58
CA PRO A 169 -5.63 -8.51 -9.32
C PRO A 169 -5.52 -7.08 -9.86
N SER A 170 -5.89 -6.87 -11.12
CA SER A 170 -5.93 -5.54 -11.74
C SER A 170 -7.20 -4.80 -11.33
N LEU A 171 -7.14 -4.04 -10.24
CA LEU A 171 -8.32 -3.35 -9.69
C LEU A 171 -8.32 -1.83 -9.87
N SER A 172 -7.14 -1.21 -10.03
CA SER A 172 -7.00 0.24 -10.14
C SER A 172 -6.06 0.66 -11.27
N SER A 173 -6.21 1.92 -11.72
CA SER A 173 -5.33 2.57 -12.71
C SER A 173 -3.97 2.99 -12.15
N SER A 174 -3.78 2.92 -10.84
CA SER A 174 -2.49 3.11 -10.18
C SER A 174 -2.23 2.07 -9.10
N VAL A 175 -0.98 1.67 -8.90
CA VAL A 175 -0.54 0.76 -7.83
C VAL A 175 0.61 1.41 -7.08
N ILE A 176 0.60 1.31 -5.75
CA ILE A 176 1.70 1.79 -4.91
C ILE A 176 2.46 0.58 -4.39
N VAL A 177 3.77 0.59 -4.57
CA VAL A 177 4.71 -0.37 -3.97
C VAL A 177 5.60 0.42 -3.03
N THR A 178 5.50 0.16 -1.72
CA THR A 178 6.42 0.72 -0.73
C THR A 178 7.42 -0.36 -0.34
N TYR A 179 8.68 0.02 -0.29
CA TYR A 179 9.77 -0.89 -0.06
C TYR A 179 10.82 -0.23 0.81
N HIS A 180 10.80 -0.60 2.09
CA HIS A 180 11.71 -0.06 3.10
C HIS A 180 12.73 -1.16 3.42
N THR A 181 14.00 -0.83 3.34
CA THR A 181 15.09 -1.78 3.61
C THR A 181 16.34 -1.04 4.04
N TYR A 182 17.09 -1.57 5.00
CA TYR A 182 18.41 -1.05 5.35
C TYR A 182 19.54 -1.92 4.78
N ASN A 183 19.20 -3.05 4.16
CA ASN A 183 20.16 -3.99 3.60
C ASN A 183 20.16 -3.90 2.06
N SER A 184 21.32 -3.58 1.48
CA SER A 184 21.51 -3.41 0.03
C SER A 184 21.54 -4.73 -0.75
N SER A 185 21.68 -5.87 -0.06
CA SER A 185 21.56 -7.21 -0.66
C SER A 185 20.13 -7.58 -1.04
N ASN A 186 19.14 -6.81 -0.57
CA ASN A 186 17.75 -7.08 -0.89
C ASN A 186 17.43 -6.74 -2.35
N ALA A 187 16.64 -7.59 -2.98
CA ALA A 187 16.33 -7.48 -4.40
C ALA A 187 14.84 -7.67 -4.65
N LEU A 188 14.24 -6.73 -5.37
CA LEU A 188 12.85 -6.79 -5.78
C LEU A 188 12.77 -6.65 -7.31
N THR A 189 12.09 -7.57 -7.97
CA THR A 189 11.80 -7.47 -9.40
C THR A 189 10.29 -7.49 -9.60
N ILE A 190 9.78 -6.43 -10.22
CA ILE A 190 8.38 -6.30 -10.57
C ILE A 190 8.18 -6.32 -12.08
N LYS A 191 7.04 -6.85 -12.52
CA LYS A 191 6.56 -6.79 -13.89
C LYS A 191 5.21 -6.10 -13.91
N TYR A 192 5.04 -5.10 -14.76
CA TYR A 192 3.83 -4.29 -14.80
C TYR A 192 3.40 -3.93 -16.23
N GLN A 193 2.09 -3.80 -16.43
CA GLN A 193 1.48 -3.37 -17.68
C GLN A 193 0.11 -2.72 -17.44
N ALA A 194 -0.36 -1.90 -18.37
CA ALA A 194 -1.72 -1.38 -18.40
C ALA A 194 -2.60 -2.33 -19.23
N LYS A 195 -3.68 -2.85 -18.62
CA LYS A 195 -4.69 -3.69 -19.27
C LYS A 195 -6.00 -2.93 -19.38
#